data_AF-Q4Q3I8-F1
#
_entry.id   AF-Q4Q3I8-F1
#
_cell.length_a   1.000
_cell.length_b   1.000
_cell.length_c   1.000
_cell.angle_alpha   90.00
_cell.angle_beta   90.00
_cell.angle_gamma   90.00
#
_symmetry.space_group_name_H-M   'P 1'
#
loop_
_entity.id
_entity.type
_entity.pdbx_description
1 polymer ?
#
loop_
_entity_poly.entity_id
_entity_poly.type
_entity_poly.pdbx_seq_one_letter_code
_entity_poly.pdbx_strand_id
1 'polypeptide(L)'
;MTELVPPEAIRFANGEPLCAYHECYRCFDGRDILFRLVNVEKKQWFFYNDTADTIAHVRAVFYPGSVIRPLQRADMHVIPGPTGVADETCSIEVTLDIQPGFTESFIEGEHKGFHLEFRTETAPTKEVVFEYRRPMVPYDKIYRCFKNGNGLLFRLVDERVRQWFFYNDTRDLMMKVSVTFANSAEVRPLGCTALGAPHADTAPESVVYTLLIAPGCTEPFIEGNPVTYTLEFAAEPVDAPVTPVLEEPVQYLHGSPDVAVIPHQTHVFKCFKEHGNGLLFRVVDDVNTIWAFYNDTPDYVMTANMRYPSTSDIRLAPGVQVIADSEREGGFVAAVEVLPLATVPFLVGSPEQYELAFAATPVAPLTPSPTTSPEPSSPPQLADAADAAATVPPALPVPEEAPVYCNSGPDLTVMPNIDEVYKCFKDYGNGLVFRLVDKVQRRWAFYNDTTDIVALVRVQFSPGAHIQPLGHTVLGCDLESGSVLHELRVNPLETALFVEGDVDIFTTKFVAEEIQT
;
A
#
# COMPACT_ATOMS: atom_id res chain seq x y z
N MET A 1 4.57 -1.89 -41.36
CA MET A 1 5.56 -2.58 -42.24
C MET A 1 6.91 -2.39 -41.57
N THR A 2 7.83 -3.36 -41.57
CA THR A 2 9.15 -3.13 -40.96
C THR A 2 10.10 -2.48 -41.97
N GLU A 3 10.93 -1.53 -41.52
CA GLU A 3 11.86 -0.77 -42.38
C GLU A 3 13.30 -1.25 -42.13
N LEU A 4 14.03 -1.64 -43.18
CA LEU A 4 15.44 -2.01 -43.05
C LEU A 4 16.29 -0.80 -42.69
N VAL A 5 17.08 -0.92 -41.61
CA VAL A 5 17.99 0.12 -41.14
C VAL A 5 19.39 -0.11 -41.71
N PRO A 6 19.98 0.86 -42.44
CA PRO A 6 21.37 0.77 -42.87
C PRO A 6 22.31 0.65 -41.66
N PRO A 7 23.40 -0.16 -41.73
CA PRO A 7 24.30 -0.38 -40.59
C PRO A 7 24.83 0.91 -39.93
N GLU A 8 25.16 1.91 -40.74
CA GLU A 8 25.66 3.23 -40.33
C GLU A 8 24.63 4.05 -39.51
N ALA A 9 23.34 3.75 -39.69
CA ALA A 9 22.22 4.46 -39.08
C ALA A 9 21.62 3.72 -37.87
N ILE A 10 22.14 2.54 -37.55
CA ILE A 10 21.71 1.80 -36.36
C ILE A 10 22.23 2.52 -35.13
N ARG A 11 21.32 2.94 -34.26
CA ARG A 11 21.62 3.49 -32.95
C ARG A 11 20.63 2.93 -31.96
N PHE A 12 21.15 2.37 -30.88
CA PHE A 12 20.35 1.91 -29.75
C PHE A 12 20.55 2.91 -28.62
N ALA A 13 19.44 3.35 -28.01
CA ALA A 13 19.45 4.38 -26.98
C ALA A 13 19.57 3.80 -25.57
N ASN A 14 18.98 2.63 -25.32
CA ASN A 14 18.80 2.06 -23.98
C ASN A 14 19.55 0.74 -23.78
N GLY A 15 20.59 0.49 -24.56
CA GLY A 15 21.46 -0.68 -24.45
C GLY A 15 21.94 -1.17 -25.81
N GLU A 16 22.39 -2.41 -25.87
CA GLU A 16 22.80 -3.08 -27.10
C GLU A 16 22.16 -4.47 -27.16
N PRO A 17 21.76 -4.95 -28.35
CA PRO A 17 21.16 -6.25 -28.47
C PRO A 17 22.17 -7.38 -28.19
N LEU A 18 21.74 -8.37 -27.39
CA LEU A 18 22.59 -9.49 -26.96
C LEU A 18 22.53 -10.67 -27.95
N CYS A 19 22.56 -10.38 -29.25
CA CYS A 19 22.53 -11.40 -30.31
C CYS A 19 23.39 -10.99 -31.51
N ALA A 20 23.90 -11.99 -32.24
CA ALA A 20 24.52 -11.74 -33.54
C ALA A 20 23.45 -11.62 -34.63
N TYR A 21 23.48 -10.53 -35.39
CA TYR A 21 22.57 -10.27 -36.50
C TYR A 21 23.31 -9.69 -37.70
N HIS A 22 22.71 -9.84 -38.88
CA HIS A 22 23.20 -9.29 -40.15
C HIS A 22 22.31 -8.17 -40.66
N GLU A 23 21.01 -8.25 -40.38
CA GLU A 23 20.03 -7.24 -40.78
C GLU A 23 19.27 -6.73 -39.55
N CYS A 24 18.96 -5.44 -39.55
CA CYS A 24 18.20 -4.77 -38.49
C CYS A 24 17.03 -4.02 -39.14
N TYR A 25 15.84 -4.20 -38.61
CA TYR A 25 14.63 -3.52 -39.09
C TYR A 25 13.95 -2.76 -37.97
N ARG A 26 13.50 -1.53 -38.23
CA ARG A 26 12.57 -0.82 -37.34
C ARG A 26 11.17 -1.41 -37.47
N CYS A 27 10.52 -1.63 -36.34
CA CYS A 27 9.16 -2.16 -36.30
C CYS A 27 8.07 -1.08 -36.34
N PHE A 28 8.42 0.16 -36.00
CA PHE A 28 7.53 1.31 -36.00
C PHE A 28 8.09 2.40 -36.91
N ASP A 29 7.25 2.93 -37.80
CA ASP A 29 7.67 3.92 -38.79
C ASP A 29 8.22 5.18 -38.09
N GLY A 30 9.48 5.50 -38.35
CA GLY A 30 10.16 6.67 -37.80
C GLY A 30 10.38 6.65 -36.27
N ARG A 31 10.21 5.49 -35.61
CA ARG A 31 10.43 5.36 -34.15
C ARG A 31 11.40 4.22 -33.84
N ASP A 32 12.49 4.60 -33.19
CA ASP A 32 13.54 3.69 -32.70
C ASP A 32 13.13 3.09 -31.33
N ILE A 33 12.05 2.32 -31.29
CA ILE A 33 11.51 1.73 -30.04
C ILE A 33 11.56 0.20 -30.02
N LEU A 34 11.47 -0.44 -31.17
CA LEU A 34 11.53 -1.90 -31.30
C LEU A 34 12.23 -2.24 -32.61
N PHE A 35 13.22 -3.11 -32.52
CA PHE A 35 14.02 -3.56 -33.65
C PHE A 35 13.84 -5.06 -33.85
N ARG A 36 13.59 -5.48 -35.09
CA ARG A 36 13.69 -6.87 -35.51
C ARG A 36 15.09 -7.12 -36.05
N LEU A 37 15.82 -8.02 -35.42
CA LEU A 37 17.18 -8.38 -35.78
C LEU A 37 17.17 -9.75 -36.44
N VAL A 38 17.80 -9.87 -37.60
CA VAL A 38 17.81 -11.11 -38.37
C VAL A 38 19.23 -11.61 -38.54
N ASN A 39 19.49 -12.82 -38.06
CA ASN A 39 20.68 -13.58 -38.38
C ASN A 39 20.41 -14.40 -39.64
N VAL A 40 20.94 -13.95 -40.78
CA VAL A 40 20.66 -14.56 -42.09
C VAL A 40 21.32 -15.94 -42.21
N GLU A 41 22.50 -16.12 -41.63
CA GLU A 41 23.23 -17.40 -41.67
C GLU A 41 22.51 -18.50 -40.91
N LYS A 42 22.02 -18.18 -39.70
CA LYS A 42 21.30 -19.13 -38.84
C LYS A 42 19.79 -19.14 -39.10
N LYS A 43 19.29 -18.24 -39.95
CA LYS A 43 17.87 -18.03 -40.22
C LYS A 43 17.06 -17.77 -38.93
N GLN A 44 17.62 -16.95 -38.04
CA GLN A 44 17.04 -16.65 -36.73
C GLN A 44 16.54 -15.22 -36.67
N TRP A 45 15.40 -15.02 -36.04
CA TRP A 45 14.84 -13.71 -35.75
C TRP A 45 14.89 -13.45 -34.25
N PHE A 46 15.26 -12.22 -33.92
CA PHE A 46 15.26 -11.68 -32.57
C PHE A 46 14.51 -10.34 -32.58
N PHE A 47 14.00 -9.96 -31.42
CA PHE A 47 13.48 -8.62 -31.19
C PHE A 47 14.23 -7.96 -30.05
N TYR A 48 14.65 -6.71 -30.27
CA TYR A 48 15.25 -5.87 -29.25
C TYR A 48 14.33 -4.68 -28.97
N ASN A 49 13.87 -4.58 -27.73
CA ASN A 49 13.05 -3.47 -27.26
C ASN A 49 13.96 -2.38 -26.70
N ASP A 50 14.11 -1.30 -27.45
CA ASP A 50 15.01 -0.19 -27.13
C ASP A 50 14.32 0.87 -26.25
N THR A 51 13.17 0.55 -25.64
CA THR A 51 12.53 1.44 -24.66
C THR A 51 13.01 1.16 -23.25
N ALA A 52 12.82 2.12 -22.34
CA ALA A 52 13.13 1.97 -20.92
C ALA A 52 11.91 1.60 -20.07
N ASP A 53 10.69 1.89 -20.57
CA ASP A 53 9.45 1.88 -19.78
C ASP A 53 8.28 1.22 -20.52
N THR A 54 8.50 0.55 -21.66
CA THR A 54 7.41 0.00 -22.49
C THR A 54 7.69 -1.47 -22.81
N ILE A 55 6.71 -2.35 -22.62
CA ILE A 55 6.74 -3.74 -23.10
C ILE A 55 6.26 -3.74 -24.55
N ALA A 56 6.95 -4.49 -25.41
CA ALA A 56 6.55 -4.71 -26.78
C ALA A 56 5.96 -6.12 -26.93
N HIS A 57 4.76 -6.20 -27.49
CA HIS A 57 4.09 -7.43 -27.86
C HIS A 57 4.21 -7.62 -29.37
N VAL A 58 4.75 -8.75 -29.79
CA VAL A 58 4.91 -9.13 -31.19
C VAL A 58 3.96 -10.27 -31.50
N ARG A 59 3.18 -10.13 -32.56
CA ARG A 59 2.40 -11.22 -33.16
C ARG A 59 2.77 -11.33 -34.63
N ALA A 60 3.21 -12.52 -35.04
CA ALA A 60 3.53 -12.82 -36.44
C ALA A 60 2.65 -13.95 -36.96
N VAL A 61 2.06 -13.76 -38.13
CA VAL A 61 1.34 -14.82 -38.85
C VAL A 61 2.12 -15.16 -40.12
N PHE A 62 2.72 -16.34 -40.15
CA PHE A 62 3.49 -16.85 -41.28
C PHE A 62 2.59 -17.59 -42.26
N TYR A 63 2.85 -17.37 -43.55
CA TYR A 63 2.07 -17.96 -44.63
C TYR A 63 2.27 -19.47 -44.73
N PRO A 64 1.29 -20.19 -45.31
CA PRO A 64 1.38 -21.63 -45.47
C PRO A 64 2.63 -22.09 -46.21
N GLY A 65 3.16 -23.26 -45.80
CA GLY A 65 4.43 -23.81 -46.27
C GLY A 65 5.68 -23.20 -45.64
N SER A 66 5.54 -22.39 -44.58
CA SER A 66 6.68 -21.91 -43.77
C SER A 66 7.18 -23.04 -42.86
N VAL A 67 8.51 -23.24 -42.83
CA VAL A 67 9.19 -24.26 -42.02
C VAL A 67 9.99 -23.53 -40.94
N ILE A 68 9.32 -23.25 -39.83
CA ILE A 68 9.87 -22.47 -38.71
C ILE A 68 9.65 -23.19 -37.37
N ARG A 69 10.51 -22.90 -36.40
CA ARG A 69 10.35 -23.31 -35.00
C ARG A 69 10.40 -22.09 -34.09
N PRO A 70 9.62 -22.05 -33.00
CA PRO A 70 9.72 -20.99 -32.01
C PRO A 70 11.03 -21.15 -31.24
N LEU A 71 11.57 -20.03 -30.78
CA LEU A 71 12.74 -19.99 -29.92
C LEU A 71 12.36 -19.50 -28.53
N GLN A 72 12.97 -20.11 -27.51
CA GLN A 72 12.87 -19.68 -26.12
C GLN A 72 11.43 -19.47 -25.64
N ARG A 73 11.03 -18.21 -25.38
CA ARG A 73 9.73 -17.84 -24.81
C ARG A 73 8.67 -17.54 -25.87
N ALA A 74 8.99 -17.67 -27.15
CA ALA A 74 8.01 -17.46 -28.22
C ALA A 74 6.98 -18.58 -28.20
N ASP A 75 5.70 -18.21 -28.17
CA ASP A 75 4.60 -19.15 -28.22
C ASP A 75 4.13 -19.32 -29.67
N MET A 76 3.93 -20.56 -30.11
CA MET A 76 3.56 -20.89 -31.49
C MET A 76 2.26 -21.69 -31.55
N HIS A 77 1.36 -21.25 -32.42
CA HIS A 77 0.08 -21.89 -32.69
C HIS A 77 -0.13 -22.10 -34.19
N VAL A 78 -0.55 -23.30 -34.57
CA VAL A 78 -0.90 -23.60 -35.97
C VAL A 78 -2.36 -23.21 -36.19
N ILE A 79 -2.60 -22.33 -37.17
CA ILE A 79 -3.93 -21.93 -37.60
C ILE A 79 -4.40 -22.90 -38.71
N PRO A 80 -5.44 -23.72 -38.47
CA PRO A 80 -5.94 -24.68 -39.44
C PRO A 80 -6.39 -24.00 -40.73
N GLY A 81 -6.15 -24.66 -41.87
CA GLY A 81 -6.71 -24.23 -43.15
C GLY A 81 -8.24 -24.41 -43.20
N PRO A 82 -8.88 -24.04 -44.33
CA PRO A 82 -10.33 -24.14 -44.51
C PRO A 82 -10.91 -25.56 -44.30
N THR A 83 -10.06 -26.58 -44.44
CA THR A 83 -10.39 -28.00 -44.27
C THR A 83 -10.37 -28.46 -42.80
N GLY A 84 -9.87 -27.62 -41.88
CA GLY A 84 -9.74 -27.95 -40.45
C GLY A 84 -8.67 -29.00 -40.13
N VAL A 85 -7.89 -29.44 -41.12
CA VAL A 85 -6.81 -30.43 -40.97
C VAL A 85 -5.47 -29.69 -40.98
N ALA A 86 -4.55 -30.12 -40.11
CA ALA A 86 -3.19 -29.62 -40.11
C ALA A 86 -2.44 -30.14 -41.35
N ASP A 87 -2.33 -29.31 -42.39
CA ASP A 87 -1.66 -29.62 -43.65
C ASP A 87 -0.82 -28.43 -44.16
N GLU A 88 -0.31 -28.52 -45.39
CA GLU A 88 0.52 -27.49 -46.03
C GLU A 88 -0.22 -26.15 -46.25
N THR A 89 -1.54 -26.11 -46.05
CA THR A 89 -2.37 -24.90 -46.14
C THR A 89 -2.51 -24.16 -44.81
N CYS A 90 -1.98 -24.71 -43.73
CA CYS A 90 -1.98 -24.07 -42.42
C CYS A 90 -1.05 -22.87 -42.35
N SER A 91 -1.52 -21.79 -41.72
CA SER A 91 -0.65 -20.68 -41.32
C SER A 91 -0.13 -20.91 -39.90
N ILE A 92 0.97 -20.26 -39.55
CA ILE A 92 1.59 -20.40 -38.24
C ILE A 92 1.58 -19.03 -37.56
N GLU A 93 0.94 -18.94 -36.41
CA GLU A 93 0.99 -17.78 -35.53
C GLU A 93 2.11 -17.96 -34.51
N VAL A 94 2.90 -16.91 -34.29
CA VAL A 94 3.90 -16.85 -33.23
C VAL A 94 3.75 -15.54 -32.46
N THR A 95 3.72 -15.62 -31.13
CA THR A 95 3.59 -14.46 -30.24
C THR A 95 4.77 -14.38 -29.26
N LEU A 96 5.16 -13.16 -28.89
CA LEU A 96 6.26 -12.93 -27.96
C LEU A 96 6.16 -11.55 -27.29
N ASP A 97 6.40 -11.53 -25.97
CA ASP A 97 6.51 -10.32 -25.16
C ASP A 97 7.98 -10.00 -24.86
N ILE A 98 8.40 -8.77 -25.18
CA ILE A 98 9.76 -8.28 -25.02
C ILE A 98 9.77 -7.13 -24.01
N GLN A 99 10.47 -7.35 -22.90
CA GLN A 99 10.63 -6.37 -21.82
C GLN A 99 11.54 -5.18 -22.24
N PRO A 100 11.40 -4.00 -21.62
CA PRO A 100 12.25 -2.84 -21.92
C PRO A 100 13.74 -3.16 -21.75
N GLY A 101 14.55 -2.86 -22.77
CA GLY A 101 16.00 -3.11 -22.78
C GLY A 101 16.42 -4.57 -23.04
N PHE A 102 15.47 -5.49 -23.29
CA PHE A 102 15.78 -6.90 -23.51
C PHE A 102 15.83 -7.27 -25.00
N THR A 103 16.67 -8.26 -25.31
CA THR A 103 16.69 -8.98 -26.59
C THR A 103 16.09 -10.36 -26.40
N GLU A 104 15.09 -10.71 -27.20
CA GLU A 104 14.40 -12.00 -27.11
C GLU A 104 14.46 -12.74 -28.45
N SER A 105 14.67 -14.06 -28.36
CA SER A 105 14.64 -14.93 -29.55
C SER A 105 13.20 -15.22 -29.95
N PHE A 106 12.91 -15.17 -31.25
CA PHE A 106 11.55 -15.33 -31.75
C PHE A 106 11.36 -16.64 -32.51
N ILE A 107 12.00 -16.78 -33.67
CA ILE A 107 11.87 -17.97 -34.51
C ILE A 107 13.20 -18.36 -35.16
N GLU A 108 13.26 -19.59 -35.63
CA GLU A 108 14.31 -20.09 -36.53
C GLU A 108 13.69 -20.86 -37.71
N GLY A 109 14.16 -20.61 -38.93
CA GLY A 109 13.78 -21.39 -40.11
C GLY A 109 13.47 -20.58 -41.36
N GLU A 110 12.86 -21.22 -42.35
CA GLU A 110 12.48 -20.58 -43.62
C GLU A 110 10.99 -20.23 -43.64
N HIS A 111 10.67 -18.96 -43.89
CA HIS A 111 9.28 -18.51 -44.08
C HIS A 111 8.98 -18.20 -45.55
N LYS A 112 7.73 -18.44 -45.99
CA LYS A 112 7.26 -18.10 -47.35
C LYS A 112 6.68 -16.68 -47.46
N GLY A 113 6.44 -16.04 -46.32
CA GLY A 113 5.88 -14.70 -46.18
C GLY A 113 5.24 -14.59 -44.80
N PHE A 114 4.98 -13.37 -44.34
CA PHE A 114 4.48 -13.12 -43.00
C PHE A 114 3.71 -11.81 -42.89
N HIS A 115 2.84 -11.73 -41.91
CA HIS A 115 2.25 -10.50 -41.39
C HIS A 115 2.77 -10.28 -39.97
N LEU A 116 3.13 -9.04 -39.64
CA LEU A 116 3.58 -8.65 -38.29
C LEU A 116 2.64 -7.59 -37.74
N GLU A 117 2.20 -7.82 -36.51
CA GLU A 117 1.46 -6.88 -35.69
C GLU A 117 2.27 -6.60 -34.43
N PHE A 118 2.38 -5.32 -34.10
CA PHE A 118 3.10 -4.86 -32.91
C PHE A 118 2.14 -4.10 -32.01
N ARG A 119 2.24 -4.34 -30.71
CA ARG A 119 1.56 -3.55 -29.69
C ARG A 119 2.56 -3.16 -28.61
N THR A 120 2.31 -2.04 -27.98
CA THR A 120 3.15 -1.52 -26.90
C THR A 120 2.27 -1.19 -25.71
N GLU A 121 2.71 -1.60 -24.53
CA GLU A 121 2.08 -1.23 -23.27
C GLU A 121 3.15 -0.68 -22.33
N THR A 122 2.82 0.31 -21.49
CA THR A 122 3.73 0.76 -20.44
C THR A 122 4.11 -0.42 -19.55
N ALA A 123 5.40 -0.62 -19.28
CA ALA A 123 5.87 -1.68 -18.40
C ALA A 123 5.38 -1.46 -16.97
N PRO A 124 4.98 -2.53 -16.26
CA PRO A 124 4.72 -2.46 -14.83
C PRO A 124 5.96 -1.94 -14.10
N THR A 125 5.75 -1.05 -13.15
CA THR A 125 6.81 -0.50 -12.31
C THR A 125 7.20 -1.52 -11.24
N LYS A 126 8.47 -1.91 -11.18
CA LYS A 126 8.98 -2.87 -10.19
C LYS A 126 9.22 -2.25 -8.81
N GLU A 127 9.54 -0.96 -8.77
CA GLU A 127 9.81 -0.22 -7.53
C GLU A 127 8.89 1.00 -7.43
N VAL A 128 7.90 0.92 -6.53
CA VAL A 128 6.97 2.01 -6.25
C VAL A 128 7.09 2.39 -4.78
N VAL A 129 7.40 3.66 -4.54
CA VAL A 129 7.35 4.27 -3.22
C VAL A 129 6.10 5.14 -3.16
N PHE A 130 5.11 4.71 -2.39
CA PHE A 130 3.93 5.51 -2.13
C PHE A 130 4.25 6.60 -1.11
N GLU A 131 3.75 7.81 -1.35
CA GLU A 131 4.01 8.99 -0.52
C GLU A 131 2.93 9.24 0.53
N TYR A 132 1.68 8.79 0.28
CA TYR A 132 0.59 9.00 1.22
C TYR A 132 0.19 7.71 1.94
N ARG A 133 -0.33 6.72 1.22
CA ARG A 133 -0.72 5.42 1.80
C ARG A 133 -0.42 4.29 0.82
N ARG A 134 -0.47 3.05 1.29
CA ARG A 134 -0.39 1.90 0.40
C ARG A 134 -1.80 1.46 0.01
N PRO A 135 -2.04 1.11 -1.26
CA PRO A 135 -3.29 0.46 -1.63
C PRO A 135 -3.39 -0.90 -0.92
N MET A 136 -4.57 -1.20 -0.37
CA MET A 136 -4.83 -2.44 0.38
C MET A 136 -5.42 -3.55 -0.49
N VAL A 137 -5.64 -3.28 -1.78
CA VAL A 137 -6.16 -4.27 -2.73
C VAL A 137 -5.03 -5.18 -3.23
N PRO A 138 -5.30 -6.45 -3.52
CA PRO A 138 -4.33 -7.32 -4.17
C PRO A 138 -4.07 -6.86 -5.61
N TYR A 139 -2.82 -6.94 -6.05
CA TYR A 139 -2.40 -6.70 -7.43
C TYR A 139 -1.07 -7.43 -7.69
N ASP A 140 -0.84 -7.82 -8.95
CA ASP A 140 0.44 -8.39 -9.42
C ASP A 140 1.20 -7.44 -10.36
N LYS A 141 0.51 -6.45 -10.93
CA LYS A 141 1.11 -5.41 -11.78
C LYS A 141 0.67 -4.02 -11.31
N ILE A 142 1.61 -3.09 -11.31
CA ILE A 142 1.38 -1.68 -10.95
C ILE A 142 1.97 -0.78 -12.03
N TYR A 143 1.26 0.28 -12.41
CA TYR A 143 1.69 1.22 -13.45
C TYR A 143 1.55 2.65 -12.94
N ARG A 144 2.59 3.47 -13.12
CA ARG A 144 2.51 4.92 -12.86
C ARG A 144 1.72 5.59 -13.98
N CYS A 145 0.66 6.31 -13.63
CA CYS A 145 -0.16 7.03 -14.61
C CYS A 145 0.44 8.38 -14.99
N PHE A 146 1.20 9.02 -14.09
CA PHE A 146 1.97 10.23 -14.38
C PHE A 146 3.47 9.95 -14.33
N LYS A 147 4.23 10.61 -15.22
CA LYS A 147 5.70 10.55 -15.22
C LYS A 147 6.34 11.44 -14.15
N ASN A 148 5.58 12.36 -13.57
CA ASN A 148 6.07 13.34 -12.58
C ASN A 148 5.89 12.82 -11.15
N GLY A 149 6.76 13.27 -10.24
CA GLY A 149 6.72 12.86 -8.83
C GLY A 149 6.94 11.36 -8.66
N ASN A 150 6.28 10.78 -7.67
CA ASN A 150 6.30 9.33 -7.44
C ASN A 150 5.41 8.52 -8.42
N GLY A 151 4.58 9.21 -9.21
CA GLY A 151 3.58 8.61 -10.09
C GLY A 151 2.19 9.23 -9.93
N LEU A 152 1.90 9.84 -8.77
CA LEU A 152 0.66 10.51 -8.33
C LEU A 152 -0.61 9.64 -8.32
N LEU A 153 -0.85 8.91 -9.40
CA LEU A 153 -1.93 7.98 -9.61
C LEU A 153 -1.33 6.68 -10.13
N PHE A 154 -1.80 5.55 -9.60
CA PHE A 154 -1.31 4.23 -9.96
C PHE A 154 -2.45 3.37 -10.45
N ARG A 155 -2.26 2.74 -11.61
CA ARG A 155 -3.12 1.64 -12.07
C ARG A 155 -2.60 0.35 -11.46
N LEU A 156 -3.46 -0.35 -10.74
CA LEU A 156 -3.17 -1.66 -10.15
C LEU A 156 -3.93 -2.71 -10.93
N VAL A 157 -3.29 -3.81 -11.28
CA VAL A 157 -3.91 -4.92 -12.02
C VAL A 157 -3.66 -6.21 -11.26
N ASP A 158 -4.74 -6.93 -11.00
CA ASP A 158 -4.71 -8.33 -10.57
C ASP A 158 -5.12 -9.18 -11.77
N GLU A 159 -4.15 -9.83 -12.41
CA GLU A 159 -4.37 -10.68 -13.58
C GLU A 159 -5.13 -11.97 -13.24
N ARG A 160 -5.07 -12.42 -11.98
CA ARG A 160 -5.70 -13.66 -11.55
C ARG A 160 -7.22 -13.53 -11.61
N VAL A 161 -7.73 -12.39 -11.18
CA VAL A 161 -9.17 -12.05 -11.24
C VAL A 161 -9.51 -11.10 -12.39
N ARG A 162 -8.51 -10.70 -13.19
CA ARG A 162 -8.65 -9.77 -14.33
C ARG A 162 -9.28 -8.44 -13.93
N GLN A 163 -8.90 -7.90 -12.78
CA GLN A 163 -9.46 -6.65 -12.26
C GLN A 163 -8.44 -5.54 -12.30
N TRP A 164 -8.92 -4.35 -12.64
CA TRP A 164 -8.14 -3.13 -12.60
C TRP A 164 -8.67 -2.24 -11.49
N PHE A 165 -7.75 -1.62 -10.76
CA PHE A 165 -8.01 -0.61 -9.76
C PHE A 165 -7.18 0.63 -10.07
N PHE A 166 -7.62 1.78 -9.54
CA PHE A 166 -6.81 2.99 -9.53
C PHE A 166 -6.61 3.47 -8.09
N TYR A 167 -5.37 3.76 -7.75
CA TYR A 167 -4.98 4.30 -6.45
C TYR A 167 -4.46 5.73 -6.62
N ASN A 168 -5.14 6.68 -5.97
CA ASN A 168 -4.71 8.07 -5.92
C ASN A 168 -3.82 8.29 -4.70
N ASP A 169 -2.54 8.52 -4.92
CA ASP A 169 -1.55 8.71 -3.86
C ASP A 169 -1.34 10.18 -3.47
N THR A 170 -2.14 11.08 -4.05
CA THR A 170 -2.11 12.50 -3.71
C THR A 170 -2.94 12.80 -2.47
N ARG A 171 -2.80 14.02 -1.93
CA ARG A 171 -3.52 14.49 -0.72
C ARG A 171 -4.62 15.50 -1.04
N ASP A 172 -4.53 16.15 -2.19
CA ASP A 172 -5.24 17.37 -2.53
C ASP A 172 -5.78 17.41 -3.96
N LEU A 173 -5.52 16.36 -4.74
CA LEU A 173 -5.99 16.26 -6.13
C LEU A 173 -7.06 15.18 -6.25
N MET A 174 -8.21 15.56 -6.80
CA MET A 174 -9.18 14.60 -7.30
C MET A 174 -8.67 14.06 -8.62
N MET A 175 -8.47 12.75 -8.70
CA MET A 175 -8.03 12.10 -9.92
C MET A 175 -9.24 11.63 -10.72
N LYS A 176 -9.31 12.05 -11.98
CA LYS A 176 -10.28 11.55 -12.94
C LYS A 176 -9.57 10.67 -13.95
N VAL A 177 -10.03 9.44 -14.07
CA VAL A 177 -9.57 8.49 -15.08
C VAL A 177 -10.66 8.33 -16.11
N SER A 178 -10.31 8.42 -17.38
CA SER A 178 -11.16 8.09 -18.51
C SER A 178 -10.46 7.08 -19.40
N VAL A 179 -11.10 5.95 -19.66
CA VAL A 179 -10.54 4.88 -20.49
C VAL A 179 -11.50 4.55 -21.60
N THR A 180 -11.00 4.65 -22.83
CA THR A 180 -11.73 4.24 -24.03
C THR A 180 -11.27 2.84 -24.42
N PHE A 181 -12.18 1.87 -24.36
CA PHE A 181 -11.95 0.49 -24.79
C PHE A 181 -12.49 0.30 -26.21
N ALA A 182 -11.75 -0.40 -27.07
CA ALA A 182 -12.16 -0.62 -28.46
C ALA A 182 -13.39 -1.53 -28.60
N ASN A 183 -13.60 -2.43 -27.64
CA ASN A 183 -14.68 -3.40 -27.64
C ASN A 183 -15.32 -3.51 -26.25
N SER A 184 -16.60 -3.15 -26.14
CA SER A 184 -17.34 -3.20 -24.88
C SER A 184 -17.52 -4.61 -24.32
N ALA A 185 -17.42 -5.65 -25.13
CA ALA A 185 -17.60 -7.04 -24.68
C ALA A 185 -16.39 -7.57 -23.88
N GLU A 186 -15.23 -6.90 -23.95
CA GLU A 186 -14.00 -7.31 -23.26
C GLU A 186 -13.94 -6.87 -21.80
N VAL A 187 -14.82 -5.95 -21.39
CA VAL A 187 -14.72 -5.23 -20.13
C VAL A 187 -16.08 -5.00 -19.46
N ARG A 188 -16.11 -5.17 -18.14
CA ARG A 188 -17.25 -4.88 -17.28
C ARG A 188 -16.86 -3.80 -16.27
N PRO A 189 -17.62 -2.71 -16.10
CA PRO A 189 -17.31 -1.68 -15.12
C PRO A 189 -17.55 -2.20 -13.71
N LEU A 190 -16.77 -1.73 -12.74
CA LEU A 190 -16.87 -2.08 -11.33
C LEU A 190 -17.06 -0.83 -10.46
N GLY A 191 -17.64 -1.03 -9.27
CA GLY A 191 -17.80 0.02 -8.25
C GLY A 191 -18.48 1.28 -8.79
N CYS A 192 -17.85 2.44 -8.54
CA CYS A 192 -18.33 3.75 -8.96
C CYS A 192 -17.94 4.11 -10.41
N THR A 193 -17.47 3.16 -11.21
CA THR A 193 -17.10 3.40 -12.60
C THR A 193 -18.35 3.70 -13.44
N ALA A 194 -18.38 4.90 -14.02
CA ALA A 194 -19.50 5.39 -14.80
C ALA A 194 -19.23 5.27 -16.31
N LEU A 195 -20.30 5.13 -17.08
CA LEU A 195 -20.23 5.25 -18.53
C LEU A 195 -19.93 6.71 -18.91
N GLY A 196 -18.83 6.93 -19.63
CA GLY A 196 -18.43 8.23 -20.15
C GLY A 196 -19.17 8.60 -21.43
N ALA A 197 -19.11 9.89 -21.81
CA ALA A 197 -19.61 10.33 -23.09
C ALA A 197 -18.69 9.81 -24.21
N PRO A 198 -19.22 9.15 -25.27
CA PRO A 198 -18.41 8.75 -26.40
C PRO A 198 -17.88 10.00 -27.13
N HIS A 199 -16.65 9.95 -27.61
CA HIS A 199 -16.14 10.96 -28.52
C HIS A 199 -16.80 10.81 -29.90
N ALA A 200 -16.89 11.92 -30.66
CA ALA A 200 -17.55 11.93 -31.96
C ALA A 200 -16.89 10.99 -33.00
N ASP A 201 -15.63 10.59 -32.77
CA ASP A 201 -14.83 9.73 -33.65
C ASP A 201 -14.67 8.28 -33.13
N THR A 202 -15.39 7.89 -32.08
CA THR A 202 -15.23 6.54 -31.49
C THR A 202 -16.00 5.48 -32.29
N ALA A 203 -15.37 4.32 -32.51
CA ALA A 203 -15.97 3.20 -33.23
C ALA A 203 -17.27 2.71 -32.57
N PRO A 204 -18.24 2.16 -33.32
CA PRO A 204 -19.55 1.78 -32.77
C PRO A 204 -19.51 0.72 -31.67
N GLU A 205 -18.46 -0.09 -31.58
CA GLU A 205 -18.27 -1.12 -30.55
C GLU A 205 -17.45 -0.65 -29.34
N SER A 206 -16.95 0.59 -29.39
CA SER A 206 -16.12 1.15 -28.33
C SER A 206 -16.96 1.62 -27.14
N VAL A 207 -16.37 1.59 -25.96
CA VAL A 207 -16.98 2.08 -24.72
C VAL A 207 -16.01 2.97 -23.96
N VAL A 208 -16.52 4.06 -23.39
CA VAL A 208 -15.75 4.94 -22.53
C VAL A 208 -16.20 4.72 -21.09
N TYR A 209 -15.27 4.41 -20.19
CA TYR A 209 -15.53 4.38 -18.76
C TYR A 209 -14.76 5.49 -18.05
N THR A 210 -15.40 6.11 -17.07
CA THR A 210 -14.83 7.20 -16.28
C THR A 210 -14.96 6.92 -14.80
N LEU A 211 -13.92 7.24 -14.04
CA LEU A 211 -13.85 7.04 -12.60
C LEU A 211 -13.23 8.26 -11.93
N LEU A 212 -13.79 8.68 -10.82
CA LEU A 212 -13.23 9.68 -9.92
C LEU A 212 -12.64 8.97 -8.70
N ILE A 213 -11.38 9.28 -8.37
CA ILE A 213 -10.66 8.70 -7.24
C ILE A 213 -10.21 9.84 -6.32
N ALA A 214 -10.75 9.87 -5.11
CA ALA A 214 -10.39 10.84 -4.10
C ALA A 214 -8.95 10.62 -3.55
N PRO A 215 -8.31 11.65 -3.00
CA PRO A 215 -6.99 11.54 -2.36
C PRO A 215 -6.87 10.38 -1.38
N GLY A 216 -5.87 9.51 -1.57
CA GLY A 216 -5.61 8.34 -0.73
C GLY A 216 -6.57 7.14 -0.91
N CYS A 217 -7.52 7.22 -1.84
CA CYS A 217 -8.47 6.14 -2.10
C CYS A 217 -7.97 5.19 -3.19
N THR A 218 -8.39 3.93 -3.07
CA THR A 218 -8.26 2.92 -4.12
C THR A 218 -9.64 2.53 -4.59
N GLU A 219 -9.91 2.65 -5.89
CA GLU A 219 -11.23 2.38 -6.45
C GLU A 219 -11.16 1.29 -7.53
N PRO A 220 -12.06 0.31 -7.54
CA PRO A 220 -12.16 -0.68 -8.62
C PRO A 220 -12.68 -0.01 -9.88
N PHE A 221 -12.11 -0.38 -11.02
CA PHE A 221 -12.43 0.23 -12.31
C PHE A 221 -13.16 -0.72 -13.25
N ILE A 222 -12.51 -1.80 -13.66
CA ILE A 222 -13.10 -2.79 -14.56
C ILE A 222 -12.69 -4.21 -14.16
N GLU A 223 -13.48 -5.17 -14.64
CA GLU A 223 -13.10 -6.57 -14.78
C GLU A 223 -13.06 -6.92 -16.28
N GLY A 224 -11.97 -7.52 -16.75
CA GLY A 224 -11.82 -7.86 -18.16
C GLY A 224 -10.36 -7.99 -18.58
N ASN A 225 -10.15 -8.36 -19.85
CA ASN A 225 -8.83 -8.41 -20.46
C ASN A 225 -8.79 -7.53 -21.72
N PRO A 226 -8.84 -6.19 -21.54
CA PRO A 226 -8.92 -5.26 -22.66
C PRO A 226 -7.65 -5.31 -23.50
N VAL A 227 -7.81 -5.56 -24.80
CA VAL A 227 -6.68 -5.72 -25.71
C VAL A 227 -6.23 -4.38 -26.30
N THR A 228 -7.17 -3.47 -26.54
CA THR A 228 -6.90 -2.14 -27.12
C THR A 228 -7.68 -1.09 -26.36
N TYR A 229 -6.95 -0.16 -25.75
CA TYR A 229 -7.55 0.91 -24.96
C TYR A 229 -6.69 2.18 -25.00
N THR A 230 -7.33 3.32 -24.75
CA THR A 230 -6.67 4.63 -24.57
C THR A 230 -6.98 5.14 -23.17
N LEU A 231 -5.94 5.51 -22.43
CA LEU A 231 -6.02 6.06 -21.07
C LEU A 231 -5.86 7.58 -21.11
N GLU A 232 -6.78 8.27 -20.45
CA GLU A 232 -6.70 9.70 -20.20
C GLU A 232 -6.86 9.95 -18.70
N PHE A 233 -6.05 10.87 -18.18
CA PHE A 233 -6.06 11.24 -16.78
C PHE A 233 -6.18 12.76 -16.67
N ALA A 234 -7.01 13.21 -15.73
CA ALA A 234 -7.05 14.59 -15.30
C ALA A 234 -6.89 14.64 -13.77
N ALA A 235 -6.15 15.63 -13.30
CA ALA A 235 -6.04 15.93 -11.88
C ALA A 235 -6.62 17.31 -11.66
N GLU A 236 -7.68 17.38 -10.86
CA GLU A 236 -8.31 18.64 -10.50
C GLU A 236 -8.01 18.94 -9.04
N PRO A 237 -7.58 20.17 -8.70
CA PRO A 237 -7.53 20.60 -7.31
C PRO A 237 -8.90 20.40 -6.70
N VAL A 238 -8.95 19.82 -5.50
CA VAL A 238 -10.18 19.82 -4.74
C VAL A 238 -10.41 21.26 -4.27
N ASP A 239 -11.21 22.04 -5.01
CA ASP A 239 -11.61 23.41 -4.62
C ASP A 239 -12.25 23.36 -3.23
N ALA A 240 -11.55 23.91 -2.22
CA ALA A 240 -11.98 23.81 -0.83
C ALA A 240 -13.32 24.56 -0.61
N PRO A 241 -14.25 23.98 0.17
CA PRO A 241 -14.12 24.13 1.61
C PRO A 241 -14.41 22.81 2.34
N VAL A 242 -13.46 21.89 2.33
CA VAL A 242 -13.25 21.01 3.48
C VAL A 242 -11.75 20.81 3.50
N THR A 243 -11.04 21.53 4.35
CA THR A 243 -9.83 20.97 4.94
C THR A 243 -10.18 19.52 5.30
N PRO A 244 -9.55 18.47 4.74
CA PRO A 244 -9.27 17.36 5.63
C PRO A 244 -8.40 18.05 6.67
N VAL A 245 -9.03 18.43 7.78
CA VAL A 245 -8.31 18.68 9.00
C VAL A 245 -7.39 17.46 9.02
N LEU A 246 -6.09 17.72 8.91
CA LEU A 246 -5.12 16.85 9.53
C LEU A 246 -5.69 16.83 10.93
N GLU A 247 -6.60 15.88 11.21
CA GLU A 247 -7.19 15.72 12.52
C GLU A 247 -5.95 15.33 13.28
N GLU A 248 -5.34 16.36 13.87
CA GLU A 248 -4.31 16.23 14.87
C GLU A 248 -4.76 15.05 15.70
N PRO A 249 -3.90 14.03 15.86
CA PRO A 249 -4.28 12.75 16.44
C PRO A 249 -5.18 13.05 17.62
N VAL A 250 -6.43 12.57 17.57
CA VAL A 250 -7.48 13.01 18.49
C VAL A 250 -6.95 12.95 19.92
N GLN A 251 -6.73 14.12 20.52
CA GLN A 251 -6.22 14.22 21.89
C GLN A 251 -7.41 14.27 22.83
N TYR A 252 -7.55 13.21 23.62
CA TYR A 252 -8.42 13.22 24.78
C TYR A 252 -7.78 14.07 25.88
N LEU A 253 -8.58 14.86 26.57
CA LEU A 253 -8.11 15.75 27.64
C LEU A 253 -8.32 15.14 29.02
N HIS A 254 -9.38 14.36 29.23
CA HIS A 254 -9.81 13.93 30.56
C HIS A 254 -9.87 12.41 30.73
N GLY A 255 -9.56 11.64 29.69
CA GLY A 255 -9.43 10.18 29.77
C GLY A 255 -9.18 9.54 28.42
N SER A 256 -9.73 8.35 28.21
CA SER A 256 -9.73 7.67 26.92
C SER A 256 -10.97 6.79 26.79
N PRO A 257 -11.35 6.39 25.57
CA PRO A 257 -12.41 5.40 25.38
C PRO A 257 -12.11 4.09 26.13
N ASP A 258 -13.14 3.49 26.71
CA ASP A 258 -13.05 2.24 27.45
C ASP A 258 -12.82 1.07 26.47
N VAL A 259 -11.63 0.48 26.56
CA VAL A 259 -11.20 -0.65 25.73
C VAL A 259 -12.04 -1.91 25.93
N ALA A 260 -12.75 -2.04 27.06
CA ALA A 260 -13.69 -3.14 27.28
C ALA A 260 -14.99 -2.95 26.46
N VAL A 261 -15.32 -1.72 26.08
CA VAL A 261 -16.48 -1.37 25.25
C VAL A 261 -16.09 -1.33 23.78
N ILE A 262 -14.92 -0.76 23.47
CA ILE A 262 -14.40 -0.64 22.10
C ILE A 262 -12.92 -1.05 22.03
N PRO A 263 -12.64 -2.34 21.73
CA PRO A 263 -11.27 -2.90 21.79
C PRO A 263 -10.32 -2.31 20.75
N HIS A 264 -10.81 -1.98 19.54
CA HIS A 264 -10.00 -1.39 18.48
C HIS A 264 -10.59 -0.03 18.07
N GLN A 265 -9.76 1.02 18.07
CA GLN A 265 -10.16 2.35 17.64
C GLN A 265 -9.66 2.60 16.22
N THR A 266 -10.26 1.93 15.23
CA THR A 266 -9.82 2.02 13.83
C THR A 266 -10.06 3.42 13.27
N HIS A 267 -11.18 4.04 13.65
CA HIS A 267 -11.48 5.43 13.33
C HIS A 267 -12.07 6.19 14.53
N VAL A 268 -11.64 7.43 14.73
CA VAL A 268 -12.16 8.33 15.76
C VAL A 268 -12.59 9.63 15.09
N PHE A 269 -13.79 10.12 15.41
CA PHE A 269 -14.34 11.35 14.83
C PHE A 269 -14.77 12.31 15.92
N LYS A 270 -14.38 13.59 15.79
CA LYS A 270 -14.89 14.67 16.65
C LYS A 270 -16.36 14.96 16.33
N CYS A 271 -17.25 14.80 17.30
CA CYS A 271 -18.67 15.10 17.12
C CYS A 271 -18.95 16.61 17.18
N PHE A 272 -18.15 17.38 17.94
CA PHE A 272 -18.20 18.85 17.97
C PHE A 272 -16.89 19.45 17.42
N LYS A 273 -16.74 19.46 16.10
CA LYS A 273 -15.50 19.84 15.40
C LYS A 273 -14.96 21.22 15.77
N GLU A 274 -15.86 22.17 16.03
CA GLU A 274 -15.50 23.58 16.32
C GLU A 274 -15.33 23.88 17.82
N HIS A 275 -15.42 22.88 18.71
CA HIS A 275 -15.48 23.11 20.16
C HIS A 275 -14.46 22.26 20.92
N GLY A 276 -13.53 22.92 21.62
CA GLY A 276 -12.53 22.26 22.45
C GLY A 276 -11.71 21.22 21.68
N ASN A 277 -11.47 20.06 22.30
CA ASN A 277 -10.80 18.93 21.65
C ASN A 277 -11.74 18.07 20.78
N GLY A 278 -13.03 18.41 20.69
CA GLY A 278 -14.08 17.61 20.05
C GLY A 278 -15.23 17.27 20.99
N LEU A 279 -15.00 17.35 22.32
CA LEU A 279 -15.93 17.10 23.45
C LEU A 279 -16.53 15.68 23.53
N LEU A 280 -17.13 15.22 22.45
CA LEU A 280 -17.68 13.89 22.26
C LEU A 280 -17.02 13.27 21.03
N PHE A 281 -16.65 12.00 21.13
CA PHE A 281 -15.96 11.28 20.07
C PHE A 281 -16.78 10.08 19.64
N ARG A 282 -17.00 9.94 18.33
CA ARG A 282 -17.46 8.68 17.75
C ARG A 282 -16.26 7.80 17.51
N VAL A 283 -16.22 6.65 18.15
CA VAL A 283 -15.15 5.67 18.02
C VAL A 283 -15.72 4.47 17.25
N VAL A 284 -15.01 4.06 16.22
CA VAL A 284 -15.39 2.95 15.33
C VAL A 284 -14.32 1.87 15.44
N ASP A 285 -14.78 0.63 15.57
CA ASP A 285 -14.01 -0.60 15.50
C ASP A 285 -14.44 -1.37 14.25
N ASP A 286 -13.68 -1.25 13.16
CA ASP A 286 -14.01 -1.96 11.91
C ASP A 286 -13.78 -3.48 12.03
N VAL A 287 -12.98 -3.93 13.01
CA VAL A 287 -12.70 -5.37 13.23
C VAL A 287 -13.95 -6.06 13.77
N ASN A 288 -14.59 -5.44 14.76
CA ASN A 288 -15.80 -5.98 15.39
C ASN A 288 -17.09 -5.33 14.86
N THR A 289 -16.99 -4.38 13.94
CA THR A 289 -18.08 -3.54 13.42
C THR A 289 -18.84 -2.78 14.51
N ILE A 290 -18.15 -2.35 15.58
CA ILE A 290 -18.76 -1.68 16.73
C ILE A 290 -18.62 -0.17 16.58
N TRP A 291 -19.71 0.56 16.85
CA TRP A 291 -19.65 2.01 17.05
C TRP A 291 -19.95 2.32 18.50
N ALA A 292 -19.14 3.19 19.09
CA ALA A 292 -19.32 3.69 20.44
C ALA A 292 -19.14 5.21 20.47
N PHE A 293 -19.64 5.82 21.54
CA PHE A 293 -19.40 7.23 21.82
C PHE A 293 -18.65 7.39 23.13
N TYR A 294 -17.59 8.21 23.12
CA TYR A 294 -16.83 8.58 24.31
C TYR A 294 -17.02 10.07 24.60
N ASN A 295 -17.53 10.38 25.79
CA ASN A 295 -17.69 11.75 26.27
C ASN A 295 -16.46 12.14 27.09
N ASP A 296 -15.63 13.03 26.57
CA ASP A 296 -14.41 13.48 27.23
C ASP A 296 -14.63 14.73 28.11
N THR A 297 -15.89 15.15 28.31
CA THR A 297 -16.21 16.30 29.17
C THR A 297 -16.57 15.84 30.58
N PRO A 298 -16.11 16.54 31.64
CA PRO A 298 -16.53 16.27 33.02
C PRO A 298 -17.89 16.89 33.36
N ASP A 299 -18.28 17.95 32.65
CA ASP A 299 -19.38 18.84 33.04
C ASP A 299 -20.63 18.73 32.17
N TYR A 300 -20.63 17.91 31.12
CA TYR A 300 -21.78 17.75 30.22
C TYR A 300 -22.21 16.30 30.06
N VAL A 301 -23.51 16.06 30.07
CA VAL A 301 -24.11 14.83 29.54
C VAL A 301 -24.31 15.03 28.05
N MET A 302 -23.77 14.13 27.24
CA MET A 302 -23.86 14.20 25.78
C MET A 302 -25.00 13.31 25.29
N THR A 303 -25.78 13.78 24.34
CA THR A 303 -26.81 12.98 23.66
C THR A 303 -26.42 12.83 22.19
N ALA A 304 -26.35 11.60 21.70
CA ALA A 304 -26.11 11.29 20.30
C ALA A 304 -27.38 10.68 19.68
N ASN A 305 -27.87 11.30 18.61
CA ASN A 305 -29.03 10.85 17.85
C ASN A 305 -28.59 10.45 16.45
N MET A 306 -28.99 9.26 15.99
CA MET A 306 -28.75 8.78 14.64
C MET A 306 -30.07 8.49 13.95
N ARG A 307 -30.30 9.12 12.79
CA ARG A 307 -31.38 8.73 11.88
C ARG A 307 -30.86 7.72 10.86
N TYR A 308 -31.59 6.64 10.64
CA TYR A 308 -31.21 5.58 9.70
C TYR A 308 -32.46 4.91 9.07
N PRO A 309 -32.38 4.39 7.84
CA PRO A 309 -33.49 3.72 7.17
C PRO A 309 -33.73 2.30 7.73
N SER A 310 -34.96 1.79 7.60
CA SER A 310 -35.32 0.41 8.02
C SER A 310 -34.55 -0.70 7.31
N THR A 311 -33.85 -0.39 6.22
CA THR A 311 -33.06 -1.34 5.41
C THR A 311 -31.63 -1.52 5.90
N SER A 312 -31.18 -0.75 6.91
CA SER A 312 -29.82 -0.87 7.43
C SER A 312 -29.62 -2.17 8.24
N ASP A 313 -28.58 -2.93 7.92
CA ASP A 313 -28.17 -4.10 8.69
C ASP A 313 -27.36 -3.67 9.93
N ILE A 314 -28.08 -3.19 10.95
CA ILE A 314 -27.48 -2.75 12.22
C ILE A 314 -28.21 -3.35 13.42
N ARG A 315 -27.45 -3.63 14.47
CA ARG A 315 -27.95 -4.05 15.78
C ARG A 315 -27.59 -2.99 16.81
N LEU A 316 -28.60 -2.34 17.37
CA LEU A 316 -28.38 -1.31 18.38
C LEU A 316 -27.98 -1.92 19.72
N ALA A 317 -27.10 -1.22 20.44
CA ALA A 317 -26.61 -1.66 21.73
C ALA A 317 -27.68 -1.51 22.84
N PRO A 318 -27.59 -2.30 23.93
CA PRO A 318 -28.47 -2.13 25.09
C PRO A 318 -28.39 -0.70 25.66
N GLY A 319 -29.54 -0.06 25.86
CA GLY A 319 -29.62 1.31 26.37
C GLY A 319 -29.82 2.40 25.30
N VAL A 320 -29.73 2.05 24.01
CA VAL A 320 -30.11 2.94 22.91
C VAL A 320 -31.63 2.97 22.76
N GLN A 321 -32.21 4.17 22.85
CA GLN A 321 -33.64 4.38 22.65
C GLN A 321 -33.96 4.47 21.16
N VAL A 322 -35.03 3.82 20.70
CA VAL A 322 -35.44 3.82 19.30
C VAL A 322 -36.83 4.39 19.17
N ILE A 323 -36.98 5.41 18.33
CA ILE A 323 -38.25 6.05 18.04
C ILE A 323 -38.45 6.00 16.52
N ALA A 324 -39.69 5.78 16.06
CA ALA A 324 -40.01 5.90 14.64
C ALA A 324 -39.82 7.35 14.18
N ASP A 325 -39.15 7.56 13.06
CA ASP A 325 -38.94 8.90 12.51
C ASP A 325 -40.26 9.44 11.95
N SER A 326 -40.85 10.44 12.61
CA SER A 326 -42.11 11.06 12.17
C SER A 326 -41.96 11.89 10.90
N GLU A 327 -40.72 12.20 10.48
CA GLU A 327 -40.43 13.04 9.31
C GLU A 327 -40.17 12.21 8.04
N ARG A 328 -39.86 10.91 8.16
CA ARG A 328 -39.55 10.02 7.02
C ARG A 328 -40.27 8.67 7.14
N GLU A 329 -41.04 8.31 6.11
CA GLU A 329 -41.75 7.03 6.05
C GLU A 329 -40.75 5.86 6.03
N GLY A 330 -40.72 5.06 7.11
CA GLY A 330 -39.80 3.92 7.28
C GLY A 330 -38.42 4.26 7.90
N GLY A 331 -38.22 5.48 8.39
CA GLY A 331 -37.01 5.85 9.14
C GLY A 331 -37.09 5.53 10.64
N PHE A 332 -35.94 5.33 11.27
CA PHE A 332 -35.80 5.19 12.72
C PHE A 332 -34.81 6.23 13.27
N VAL A 333 -35.03 6.67 14.51
CA VAL A 333 -34.12 7.52 15.27
C VAL A 333 -33.61 6.73 16.48
N ALA A 334 -32.32 6.43 16.49
CA ALA A 334 -31.61 5.84 17.63
C ALA A 334 -30.98 6.95 18.47
N ALA A 335 -31.25 6.99 19.78
CA ALA A 335 -30.76 7.99 20.71
C ALA A 335 -30.03 7.34 21.89
N VAL A 336 -28.86 7.88 22.26
CA VAL A 336 -28.11 7.42 23.43
C VAL A 336 -27.59 8.61 24.23
N GLU A 337 -27.62 8.48 25.55
CA GLU A 337 -26.98 9.40 26.48
C GLU A 337 -25.62 8.86 26.92
N VAL A 338 -24.60 9.72 26.89
CA VAL A 338 -23.22 9.41 27.22
C VAL A 338 -22.82 10.30 28.40
N LEU A 339 -22.70 9.70 29.58
CA LEU A 339 -22.32 10.39 30.81
C LEU A 339 -20.89 10.95 30.73
N PRO A 340 -20.55 11.96 31.55
CA PRO A 340 -19.18 12.47 31.65
C PRO A 340 -18.14 11.35 31.79
N LEU A 341 -17.07 11.43 31.00
CA LEU A 341 -15.94 10.50 31.00
C LEU A 341 -16.29 9.02 30.73
N ALA A 342 -17.50 8.76 30.22
CA ALA A 342 -17.97 7.41 29.93
C ALA A 342 -17.88 7.07 28.44
N THR A 343 -17.70 5.77 28.16
CA THR A 343 -17.83 5.20 26.81
C THR A 343 -19.07 4.35 26.77
N VAL A 344 -19.95 4.60 25.80
CA VAL A 344 -21.21 3.88 25.65
C VAL A 344 -21.26 3.23 24.26
N PRO A 345 -21.50 1.91 24.16
CA PRO A 345 -21.69 1.26 22.87
C PRO A 345 -22.99 1.77 22.24
N PHE A 346 -22.99 1.93 20.92
CA PHE A 346 -24.12 2.49 20.20
C PHE A 346 -24.74 1.47 19.25
N LEU A 347 -23.94 0.86 18.37
CA LEU A 347 -24.42 -0.16 17.46
C LEU A 347 -23.33 -1.15 17.07
N VAL A 348 -23.75 -2.27 16.49
CA VAL A 348 -22.93 -3.25 15.78
C VAL A 348 -23.45 -3.37 14.36
N GLY A 349 -22.58 -3.19 13.36
CA GLY A 349 -22.91 -3.23 11.94
C GLY A 349 -22.41 -2.00 11.17
N SER A 350 -22.65 -1.99 9.86
CA SER A 350 -22.15 -0.97 8.93
C SER A 350 -23.31 -0.22 8.28
N PRO A 351 -23.77 0.90 8.84
CA PRO A 351 -24.89 1.64 8.27
C PRO A 351 -24.50 2.27 6.93
N GLU A 352 -25.17 1.87 5.85
CA GLU A 352 -24.94 2.39 4.49
C GLU A 352 -25.35 3.87 4.33
N GLN A 353 -26.40 4.29 5.06
CA GLN A 353 -26.92 5.67 5.05
C GLN A 353 -27.39 6.06 6.45
N TYR A 354 -26.90 7.18 6.97
CA TYR A 354 -27.28 7.68 8.29
C TYR A 354 -27.02 9.18 8.43
N GLU A 355 -27.69 9.80 9.40
CA GLU A 355 -27.50 11.21 9.78
C GLU A 355 -27.31 11.29 11.30
N LEU A 356 -26.27 12.01 11.76
CA LEU A 356 -25.95 12.15 13.19
C LEU A 356 -26.23 13.58 13.68
N ALA A 357 -26.83 13.69 14.86
CA ALA A 357 -27.03 14.93 15.57
C ALA A 357 -26.62 14.78 17.04
N PHE A 358 -25.94 15.78 17.59
CA PHE A 358 -25.39 15.75 18.94
C PHE A 358 -25.88 16.94 19.76
N ALA A 359 -26.10 16.72 21.05
CA ALA A 359 -26.44 17.77 22.01
C ALA A 359 -25.61 17.59 23.29
N ALA A 360 -25.29 18.70 23.96
CA ALA A 360 -24.56 18.72 25.23
C ALA A 360 -25.42 19.43 26.28
N THR A 361 -25.73 18.74 27.39
CA THR A 361 -26.52 19.29 28.50
C THR A 361 -25.63 19.43 29.73
N PRO A 362 -25.52 20.63 30.36
CA PRO A 362 -24.70 20.80 31.56
C PRO A 362 -25.17 19.92 32.71
N VAL A 363 -24.24 19.28 33.40
CA VAL A 363 -24.48 18.60 34.68
C VAL A 363 -24.75 19.68 35.72
N ALA A 364 -25.96 19.69 36.31
CA ALA A 364 -26.30 20.67 37.33
C ALA A 364 -25.31 20.56 38.51
N PRO A 365 -24.69 21.67 38.98
CA PRO A 365 -23.79 21.61 40.11
C PRO A 365 -24.55 21.12 41.34
N LEU A 366 -24.05 20.05 41.96
CA LEU A 366 -24.46 19.65 43.29
C LEU A 366 -24.10 20.80 44.24
N THR A 367 -25.08 21.63 44.55
CA THR A 367 -24.97 22.74 45.52
C THR A 367 -24.34 22.24 46.83
N PRO A 368 -23.10 22.64 47.17
CA PRO A 368 -22.56 22.40 48.50
C PRO A 368 -23.23 23.38 49.45
N SER A 369 -23.82 22.89 50.54
CA SER A 369 -24.33 23.73 51.62
C SER A 369 -23.16 24.50 52.27
N PRO A 370 -23.35 25.76 52.70
CA PRO A 370 -22.26 26.60 53.17
C PRO A 370 -21.86 26.19 54.59
N THR A 371 -20.57 26.00 54.85
CA THR A 371 -20.02 26.15 56.20
C THR A 371 -18.62 26.75 56.11
N THR A 372 -18.61 28.06 56.37
CA THR A 372 -17.62 28.89 57.08
C THR A 372 -16.13 28.45 57.16
N SER A 373 -15.31 29.37 56.65
CA SER A 373 -13.85 29.65 56.72
C SER A 373 -13.14 29.43 58.08
N PRO A 374 -11.81 29.66 58.26
CA PRO A 374 -10.84 30.32 57.35
C PRO A 374 -9.39 29.76 57.26
N GLU A 375 -8.72 30.27 56.23
CA GLU A 375 -7.26 30.46 56.00
C GLU A 375 -6.45 30.96 57.23
N PRO A 376 -5.08 30.90 57.26
CA PRO A 376 -4.26 31.66 56.30
C PRO A 376 -2.83 31.15 55.94
N SER A 377 -2.29 31.83 54.92
CA SER A 377 -0.89 32.31 54.75
C SER A 377 0.05 31.61 53.74
N SER A 378 0.21 32.25 52.59
CA SER A 378 1.47 32.36 51.80
C SER A 378 2.34 33.52 52.37
N PRO A 379 3.51 33.97 51.84
CA PRO A 379 4.25 33.68 50.58
C PRO A 379 5.82 33.61 50.83
N PRO A 380 6.81 33.85 49.90
CA PRO A 380 6.76 34.32 48.50
C PRO A 380 7.70 33.69 47.44
N GLN A 381 7.49 34.18 46.21
CA GLN A 381 8.13 33.94 44.89
C GLN A 381 9.66 34.14 44.80
N LEU A 382 10.25 33.61 43.72
CA LEU A 382 11.32 34.26 42.95
C LEU A 382 11.27 33.88 41.46
N ALA A 383 11.69 34.83 40.62
CA ALA A 383 11.48 34.95 39.18
C ALA A 383 12.73 34.63 38.33
N ASP A 384 12.49 34.49 37.02
CA ASP A 384 13.34 34.73 35.83
C ASP A 384 14.72 34.07 35.66
N ALA A 385 14.93 33.42 34.51
CA ALA A 385 16.07 33.67 33.62
C ALA A 385 15.86 33.07 32.21
N ALA A 386 16.38 33.78 31.22
CA ALA A 386 16.21 33.60 29.78
C ALA A 386 17.24 32.64 29.14
N ASP A 387 16.85 32.16 27.95
CA ASP A 387 17.62 31.95 26.71
C ASP A 387 18.98 31.21 26.75
N ALA A 388 19.00 30.01 26.14
CA ALA A 388 20.20 29.44 25.54
C ALA A 388 19.80 28.43 24.45
N ALA A 389 20.05 28.79 23.19
CA ALA A 389 20.01 27.88 22.06
C ALA A 389 20.97 26.71 22.28
N ALA A 390 20.42 25.49 22.42
CA ALA A 390 21.17 24.25 22.50
C ALA A 390 20.70 23.29 21.40
N THR A 391 21.62 22.96 20.51
CA THR A 391 21.49 21.93 19.48
C THR A 391 21.08 20.61 20.14
N VAL A 392 19.94 20.05 19.72
CA VAL A 392 19.39 18.80 20.25
C VAL A 392 20.27 17.63 19.81
N PRO A 393 20.88 16.85 20.74
CA PRO A 393 21.55 15.60 20.39
C PRO A 393 20.52 14.54 19.95
N PRO A 394 20.90 13.54 19.14
CA PRO A 394 19.96 12.52 18.68
C PRO A 394 19.30 11.84 19.88
N ALA A 395 17.97 11.80 19.87
CA ALA A 395 17.18 11.22 20.94
C ALA A 395 17.59 9.77 21.16
N LEU A 396 17.95 9.43 22.41
CA LEU A 396 18.20 8.05 22.80
C LEU A 396 16.93 7.23 22.54
N PRO A 397 17.05 5.98 22.05
CA PRO A 397 15.89 5.14 21.86
C PRO A 397 15.20 4.94 23.22
N VAL A 398 13.92 5.33 23.30
CA VAL A 398 13.08 5.11 24.49
C VAL A 398 12.58 3.66 24.47
N PRO A 399 12.64 2.92 25.59
CA PRO A 399 12.02 1.60 25.72
C PRO A 399 10.50 1.64 25.48
N GLU A 400 9.95 0.56 24.95
CA GLU A 400 8.51 0.41 24.76
C GLU A 400 7.83 0.13 26.10
N GLU A 401 6.88 0.99 26.48
CA GLU A 401 6.02 0.76 27.63
C GLU A 401 4.86 -0.16 27.19
N ALA A 402 4.90 -1.43 27.61
CA ALA A 402 3.99 -2.52 27.20
C ALA A 402 4.06 -2.91 25.70
N PRO A 403 5.12 -3.62 25.25
CA PRO A 403 5.24 -4.07 23.85
C PRO A 403 4.12 -5.04 23.47
N VAL A 404 3.47 -4.77 22.33
CA VAL A 404 2.43 -5.63 21.75
C VAL A 404 3.01 -6.49 20.64
N TYR A 405 2.89 -7.80 20.79
CA TYR A 405 3.31 -8.80 19.80
C TYR A 405 2.09 -9.24 18.99
N CYS A 406 2.25 -9.45 17.68
CA CYS A 406 1.19 -9.96 16.82
C CYS A 406 1.05 -11.48 16.93
N ASN A 407 2.11 -12.18 17.34
CA ASN A 407 2.12 -13.63 17.48
C ASN A 407 2.36 -14.07 18.94
N SER A 408 3.27 -15.04 19.17
CA SER A 408 3.44 -15.70 20.47
C SER A 408 4.16 -14.87 21.52
N GLY A 409 4.74 -13.73 21.14
CA GLY A 409 5.65 -12.97 21.98
C GLY A 409 6.98 -13.69 22.26
N PRO A 410 7.92 -13.03 22.97
CA PRO A 410 9.23 -13.58 23.25
C PRO A 410 9.16 -14.80 24.18
N ASP A 411 10.00 -15.79 23.91
CA ASP A 411 10.09 -17.02 24.68
C ASP A 411 10.81 -16.74 26.01
N LEU A 412 10.02 -16.67 27.08
CA LEU A 412 10.51 -16.44 28.44
C LEU A 412 11.32 -17.62 29.00
N THR A 413 11.34 -18.78 28.33
CA THR A 413 12.25 -19.88 28.69
C THR A 413 13.68 -19.62 28.20
N VAL A 414 13.82 -18.85 27.11
CA VAL A 414 15.11 -18.43 26.55
C VAL A 414 15.59 -17.15 27.22
N MET A 415 14.69 -16.18 27.46
CA MET A 415 15.00 -14.93 28.16
C MET A 415 14.00 -14.67 29.30
N PRO A 416 14.28 -15.18 30.52
CA PRO A 416 13.34 -15.10 31.65
C PRO A 416 13.07 -13.69 32.18
N ASN A 417 14.05 -12.79 32.06
CA ASN A 417 13.96 -11.42 32.54
C ASN A 417 14.10 -10.47 31.36
N ILE A 418 13.14 -9.56 31.19
CA ILE A 418 13.13 -8.54 30.16
C ILE A 418 12.79 -7.22 30.85
N ASP A 419 13.80 -6.38 31.05
CA ASP A 419 13.65 -5.07 31.70
C ASP A 419 13.27 -3.99 30.69
N GLU A 420 13.78 -4.10 29.46
CA GLU A 420 13.48 -3.17 28.38
C GLU A 420 13.25 -3.91 27.06
N VAL A 421 12.27 -3.42 26.30
CA VAL A 421 11.99 -3.88 24.95
C VAL A 421 12.08 -2.70 24.00
N TYR A 422 12.71 -2.91 22.85
CA TYR A 422 12.82 -1.90 21.81
C TYR A 422 12.34 -2.49 20.48
N LYS A 423 11.41 -1.80 19.82
CA LYS A 423 11.07 -2.10 18.43
C LYS A 423 12.27 -1.77 17.55
N CYS A 424 12.77 -2.75 16.80
CA CYS A 424 13.86 -2.54 15.84
C CYS A 424 13.38 -1.78 14.61
N PHE A 425 12.09 -1.87 14.28
CA PHE A 425 11.45 -1.17 13.16
C PHE A 425 10.25 -0.35 13.64
N LYS A 426 10.49 0.82 14.25
CA LYS A 426 9.45 1.66 14.89
C LYS A 426 8.32 2.09 13.95
N ASP A 427 8.61 2.19 12.65
CA ASP A 427 7.66 2.66 11.63
C ASP A 427 7.02 1.51 10.82
N TYR A 428 7.29 0.24 11.18
CA TYR A 428 6.81 -0.93 10.43
C TYR A 428 6.05 -1.92 11.31
N GLY A 429 4.75 -2.06 11.06
CA GLY A 429 3.89 -3.03 11.74
C GLY A 429 3.90 -2.85 13.26
N ASN A 430 3.99 -3.96 13.99
CA ASN A 430 4.15 -3.94 15.45
C ASN A 430 5.60 -3.71 15.92
N GLY A 431 6.55 -3.54 15.00
CA GLY A 431 7.98 -3.50 15.30
C GLY A 431 8.79 -4.61 14.63
N LEU A 432 8.11 -5.68 14.16
CA LEU A 432 8.62 -6.89 13.48
C LEU A 432 9.65 -7.70 14.27
N VAL A 433 10.76 -7.07 14.65
CA VAL A 433 11.81 -7.63 15.48
C VAL A 433 11.96 -6.76 16.71
N PHE A 434 12.07 -7.38 17.87
CA PHE A 434 12.18 -6.71 19.15
C PHE A 434 13.53 -7.02 19.78
N ARG A 435 14.26 -5.99 20.17
CA ARG A 435 15.45 -6.14 21.00
C ARG A 435 15.02 -6.20 22.47
N LEU A 436 15.38 -7.28 23.14
CA LEU A 436 15.10 -7.54 24.54
C LEU A 436 16.37 -7.30 25.35
N VAL A 437 16.25 -6.58 26.46
CA VAL A 437 17.38 -6.26 27.35
C VAL A 437 17.08 -6.71 28.77
N ASP A 438 17.96 -7.56 29.31
CA ASP A 438 18.03 -7.97 30.72
C ASP A 438 19.15 -7.15 31.37
N LYS A 439 18.78 -6.13 32.14
CA LYS A 439 19.72 -5.27 32.86
C LYS A 439 20.38 -5.97 34.03
N VAL A 440 19.73 -6.99 34.58
CA VAL A 440 20.24 -7.74 35.75
C VAL A 440 21.41 -8.62 35.34
N GLN A 441 21.26 -9.37 34.24
CA GLN A 441 22.30 -10.25 33.72
C GLN A 441 23.14 -9.61 32.59
N ARG A 442 22.81 -8.37 32.21
CA ARG A 442 23.47 -7.61 31.13
C ARG A 442 23.44 -8.34 29.79
N ARG A 443 22.31 -8.96 29.46
CA ARG A 443 22.13 -9.77 28.25
C ARG A 443 21.16 -9.13 27.28
N TRP A 444 21.46 -9.28 26.00
CA TRP A 444 20.59 -8.89 24.92
C TRP A 444 20.10 -10.12 24.17
N ALA A 445 18.85 -10.08 23.73
CA ALA A 445 18.28 -11.04 22.80
C ALA A 445 17.44 -10.32 21.74
N PHE A 446 17.07 -11.06 20.71
CA PHE A 446 16.13 -10.61 19.71
C PHE A 446 14.98 -11.59 19.61
N TYR A 447 13.76 -11.06 19.55
CA TYR A 447 12.56 -11.80 19.20
C TYR A 447 12.08 -11.37 17.82
N ASN A 448 11.90 -12.34 16.92
CA ASN A 448 11.34 -12.10 15.60
C ASN A 448 9.86 -12.47 15.62
N ASP A 449 8.97 -11.48 15.58
CA ASP A 449 7.53 -11.67 15.61
C ASP A 449 6.93 -11.90 14.21
N THR A 450 7.76 -11.97 13.15
CA THR A 450 7.29 -12.31 11.80
C THR A 450 7.10 -13.83 11.65
N THR A 451 6.33 -14.25 10.63
CA THR A 451 6.04 -15.67 10.33
C THR A 451 6.79 -16.22 9.11
N ASP A 452 7.35 -15.33 8.30
CA ASP A 452 7.80 -15.58 6.93
C ASP A 452 9.19 -15.00 6.62
N ILE A 453 9.75 -14.20 7.52
CA ILE A 453 11.03 -13.51 7.34
C ILE A 453 12.03 -13.97 8.38
N VAL A 454 13.24 -14.32 7.94
CA VAL A 454 14.39 -14.50 8.82
C VAL A 454 15.11 -13.17 9.01
N ALA A 455 15.31 -12.76 10.26
CA ALA A 455 16.00 -11.52 10.60
C ALA A 455 17.49 -11.79 10.84
N LEU A 456 18.36 -11.23 10.01
CA LEU A 456 19.81 -11.20 10.25
C LEU A 456 20.18 -9.89 10.95
N VAL A 457 20.51 -10.00 12.23
CA VAL A 457 20.91 -8.90 13.09
C VAL A 457 22.42 -8.75 13.06
N ARG A 458 22.89 -7.54 12.79
CA ARG A 458 24.32 -7.20 12.72
C ARG A 458 24.61 -6.03 13.65
N VAL A 459 25.39 -6.24 14.71
CA VAL A 459 25.73 -5.18 15.65
C VAL A 459 27.23 -4.96 15.71
N GLN A 460 27.63 -3.71 15.55
CA GLN A 460 28.99 -3.24 15.78
C GLN A 460 29.04 -2.51 17.12
N PHE A 461 29.90 -2.96 18.02
CA PHE A 461 30.13 -2.32 19.31
C PHE A 461 31.38 -1.43 19.27
N SER A 462 31.43 -0.43 20.14
CA SER A 462 32.58 0.48 20.24
C SER A 462 33.89 -0.24 20.63
N PRO A 463 35.06 0.21 20.14
CA PRO A 463 36.37 -0.37 20.48
C PRO A 463 36.68 -0.12 21.97
N GLY A 464 36.35 -1.09 22.82
CA GLY A 464 36.47 -0.97 24.28
C GLY A 464 35.31 -1.61 25.05
N ALA A 465 34.22 -1.97 24.37
CA ALA A 465 33.12 -2.69 24.98
C ALA A 465 33.52 -4.14 25.34
N HIS A 466 33.24 -4.57 26.58
CA HIS A 466 33.47 -5.93 27.04
C HIS A 466 32.24 -6.78 26.75
N ILE A 467 32.15 -7.30 25.52
CA ILE A 467 31.00 -8.05 25.01
C ILE A 467 31.38 -9.51 24.77
N GLN A 468 30.57 -10.43 25.27
CA GLN A 468 30.67 -11.87 25.05
C GLN A 468 29.49 -12.33 24.16
N PRO A 469 29.74 -12.98 23.01
CA PRO A 469 28.67 -13.54 22.19
C PRO A 469 27.96 -14.71 22.89
N LEU A 470 26.65 -14.76 22.75
CA LEU A 470 25.79 -15.81 23.30
C LEU A 470 25.07 -16.57 22.17
N GLY A 471 24.66 -17.80 22.47
CA GLY A 471 23.84 -18.62 21.57
C GLY A 471 24.53 -18.89 20.22
N HIS A 472 23.84 -18.55 19.13
CA HIS A 472 24.30 -18.73 17.75
C HIS A 472 24.97 -17.48 17.17
N THR A 473 25.34 -16.52 18.02
CA THR A 473 25.99 -15.29 17.58
C THR A 473 27.39 -15.57 17.06
N VAL A 474 27.66 -15.18 15.81
CA VAL A 474 28.95 -15.34 15.15
C VAL A 474 29.68 -14.01 15.05
N LEU A 475 31.01 -14.05 15.12
CA LEU A 475 31.86 -12.88 14.92
C LEU A 475 32.25 -12.80 13.44
N GLY A 476 31.85 -11.71 12.79
CA GLY A 476 32.29 -11.32 11.46
C GLY A 476 33.27 -10.15 11.50
N CYS A 477 33.84 -9.83 10.34
CA CYS A 477 34.61 -8.61 10.12
C CYS A 477 33.93 -7.78 9.05
N ASP A 478 33.70 -6.50 9.32
CA ASP A 478 33.25 -5.58 8.28
C ASP A 478 34.41 -5.28 7.33
N LEU A 479 34.28 -5.66 6.05
CA LEU A 479 35.35 -5.54 5.05
C LEU A 479 35.70 -4.09 4.71
N GLU A 480 34.80 -3.14 4.97
CA GLU A 480 35.00 -1.72 4.71
C GLU A 480 35.68 -0.99 5.88
N SER A 481 35.29 -1.29 7.12
CA SER A 481 35.83 -0.60 8.32
C SER A 481 36.87 -1.39 9.11
N GLY A 482 37.04 -2.70 8.86
CA GLY A 482 37.92 -3.60 9.61
C GLY A 482 37.47 -3.86 11.06
N SER A 483 36.23 -3.50 11.40
CA SER A 483 35.68 -3.64 12.75
C SER A 483 35.04 -5.01 13.00
N VAL A 484 35.01 -5.43 14.27
CA VAL A 484 34.38 -6.69 14.69
C VAL A 484 32.87 -6.50 14.74
N LEU A 485 32.16 -7.33 13.99
CA LEU A 485 30.72 -7.29 13.87
C LEU A 485 30.11 -8.58 14.46
N HIS A 486 29.06 -8.45 15.26
CA HIS A 486 28.37 -9.57 15.87
C HIS A 486 27.11 -9.85 15.05
N GLU A 487 27.02 -11.04 14.47
CA GLU A 487 25.90 -11.45 13.61
C GLU A 487 25.06 -12.52 14.29
N LEU A 488 23.74 -12.36 14.21
CA LEU A 488 22.78 -13.34 14.69
C LEU A 488 21.63 -13.48 13.70
N ARG A 489 21.33 -14.73 13.34
CA ARG A 489 20.16 -15.09 12.54
C ARG A 489 19.02 -15.46 13.49
N VAL A 490 17.86 -14.84 13.33
CA VAL A 490 16.65 -15.05 14.16
C VAL A 490 15.51 -15.47 13.24
N ASN A 491 15.08 -16.73 13.33
CA ASN A 491 14.01 -17.25 12.49
C ASN A 491 12.64 -16.71 12.91
N PRO A 492 11.60 -16.82 12.06
CA PRO A 492 10.23 -16.49 12.46
C PRO A 492 9.81 -17.09 13.78
N LEU A 493 9.13 -16.27 14.60
CA LEU A 493 8.62 -16.62 15.92
C LEU A 493 9.68 -17.09 16.93
N GLU A 494 10.97 -16.87 16.64
CA GLU A 494 12.09 -17.30 17.48
C GLU A 494 12.58 -16.18 18.40
N THR A 495 12.94 -16.53 19.63
CA THR A 495 13.74 -15.69 20.53
C THR A 495 15.16 -16.23 20.61
N ALA A 496 16.15 -15.43 20.24
CA ALA A 496 17.55 -15.84 20.21
C ALA A 496 18.43 -14.90 21.04
N LEU A 497 19.24 -15.48 21.93
CA LEU A 497 20.24 -14.76 22.72
C LEU A 497 21.33 -14.21 21.80
N PHE A 498 21.77 -12.98 22.07
CA PHE A 498 22.73 -12.27 21.25
C PHE A 498 24.08 -12.09 21.95
N VAL A 499 24.14 -11.25 22.97
CA VAL A 499 25.40 -10.94 23.66
C VAL A 499 25.18 -10.68 25.15
N GLU A 500 26.26 -10.77 25.91
CA GLU A 500 26.36 -10.40 27.32
C GLU A 500 27.46 -9.36 27.51
N GLY A 501 27.20 -8.27 28.24
CA GLY A 501 28.23 -7.29 28.56
C GLY A 501 27.73 -5.84 28.66
N ASP A 502 28.65 -4.94 28.96
CA ASP A 502 28.36 -3.51 29.07
C ASP A 502 28.36 -2.87 27.67
N VAL A 503 27.17 -2.52 27.19
CA VAL A 503 26.96 -1.86 25.89
C VAL A 503 26.70 -0.37 26.12
N ASP A 504 27.60 0.48 25.63
CA ASP A 504 27.48 1.94 25.71
C ASP A 504 27.10 2.53 24.34
N ILE A 505 28.00 2.41 23.36
CA ILE A 505 27.79 2.87 21.98
C ILE A 505 27.85 1.67 21.03
N PHE A 506 26.81 1.53 20.22
CA PHE A 506 26.66 0.45 19.23
C PHE A 506 25.91 0.94 17.99
N THR A 507 26.15 0.29 16.87
CA THR A 507 25.42 0.47 15.61
C THR A 507 24.78 -0.85 15.23
N THR A 508 23.47 -0.84 15.01
CA THR A 508 22.73 -2.03 14.58
C THR A 508 22.30 -1.89 13.12
N LYS A 509 22.48 -2.96 12.34
CA LYS A 509 21.92 -3.13 10.99
C LYS A 509 21.09 -4.41 10.96
N PHE A 510 20.01 -4.39 10.20
CA PHE A 510 19.15 -5.55 9.99
C PHE A 510 19.09 -5.88 8.50
N VAL A 511 19.11 -7.17 8.18
CA VAL A 511 18.84 -7.68 6.83
C VAL A 511 17.70 -8.69 6.95
N ALA A 512 16.69 -8.56 6.10
CA ALA A 512 15.59 -9.50 6.01
C ALA A 512 15.86 -10.52 4.90
N GLU A 513 15.67 -11.80 5.19
CA GLU A 513 15.69 -12.87 4.20
C GLU A 513 14.31 -13.55 4.18
N GLU A 514 13.64 -13.57 3.03
CA GLU A 514 12.40 -14.33 2.86
C GLU A 514 12.70 -15.84 2.90
N ILE A 515 11.83 -16.60 3.57
CA ILE A 515 11.91 -18.07 3.52
C ILE A 515 11.48 -18.51 2.12
N GLN A 516 12.44 -18.96 1.29
CA GLN A 516 12.10 -19.68 0.06
C GLN A 516 11.46 -21.01 0.44
N THR A 517 10.14 -21.09 0.33
CA THR A 517 9.36 -22.33 0.43
C THR A 517 9.57 -23.25 -0.76
#